data_AF-X0WKZ9-F1
#
_entry.id   AF-X0WKZ9-F1
#
_cell.length_a   1.000
_cell.length_b   1.000
_cell.length_c   1.000
_cell.angle_alpha   90.00
_cell.angle_beta   90.00
_cell.angle_gamma   90.00
#
_symmetry.space_group_name_H-M   'P 1'
#
loop_
_entity.id
_entity.type
_entity.pdbx_description
1 polymer ?
#
loop_
_entity_poly.entity_id
_entity_poly.type
_entity_poly.pdbx_seq_one_letter_code
_entity_poly.pdbx_strand_id
1 'polypeptide(L)'
;MIRFYEPYSSSIYNLLKKICLKEGIIVDPKVLQTIADRCKGDIRSAVNDLQSLCVDKTQVDVKSLSVLGYRDREKDIFNALREIFKTRNIKAIRDNLKNLDVDPKLRILWINENLPKEYIDSNDLVKGYDALSKADIFLGRTARRQNYALWSYACDIMNGGIATAKTHNYPNDSYSFPTWLREKKNVKVNSDVRDLIIEKISNVSHNSSKKSKVFLLTYFTNMFRNDTYFAIKMKNKFDFS
;
A
#
# COMPACT_ATOMS: atom_id res chain seq x y z
N MET A 1 -20.32 -0.32 15.98
CA MET A 1 -19.50 -0.87 14.88
C MET A 1 -18.65 -1.99 15.45
N ILE A 2 -18.85 -3.24 15.00
CA ILE A 2 -18.09 -4.40 15.50
C ILE A 2 -16.70 -4.35 14.87
N ARG A 3 -15.65 -4.45 15.68
CA ARG A 3 -14.26 -4.51 15.22
C ARG A 3 -13.84 -5.97 15.06
N PHE A 4 -13.23 -6.30 13.94
CA PHE A 4 -12.63 -7.60 13.69
C PHE A 4 -11.14 -7.55 14.02
N TYR A 5 -10.65 -8.59 14.70
CA TYR A 5 -9.24 -8.75 15.05
C TYR A 5 -8.60 -9.82 14.17
N GLU A 6 -7.28 -9.75 14.02
CA GLU A 6 -6.52 -10.77 13.29
C GLU A 6 -6.54 -12.10 14.06
N PRO A 7 -6.92 -13.21 13.42
CA PRO A 7 -6.93 -14.52 14.05
C PRO A 7 -5.50 -15.02 14.32
N TYR A 8 -5.31 -15.69 15.46
CA TYR A 8 -4.04 -16.30 15.81
C TYR A 8 -3.63 -17.41 14.82
N SER A 9 -2.33 -17.55 14.56
CA SER A 9 -1.77 -18.59 13.68
C SER A 9 -2.26 -20.00 14.04
N SER A 10 -2.37 -20.33 15.33
CA SER A 10 -2.91 -21.61 15.81
C SER A 10 -4.35 -21.89 15.38
N SER A 11 -5.19 -20.86 15.30
CA SER A 11 -6.58 -20.98 14.84
C SER A 11 -6.63 -21.22 13.34
N ILE A 12 -5.76 -20.55 12.58
CA ILE A 12 -5.63 -20.74 11.13
C ILE A 12 -5.10 -22.14 10.82
N TYR A 13 -4.08 -22.61 11.54
CA TYR A 13 -3.57 -23.98 11.43
C TYR A 13 -4.68 -25.03 11.60
N ASN A 14 -5.47 -24.90 12.67
CA ASN A 14 -6.58 -25.83 12.94
C ASN A 14 -7.65 -25.79 11.85
N LEU A 15 -7.94 -24.60 11.31
CA LEU A 15 -8.86 -24.44 10.18
C LEU A 15 -8.32 -25.14 8.93
N LEU A 16 -7.06 -24.92 8.56
CA LEU A 16 -6.44 -25.55 7.39
C LEU A 16 -6.41 -27.07 7.54
N LYS A 17 -6.05 -27.59 8.73
CA LYS A 17 -6.10 -29.02 9.04
C LYS A 17 -7.50 -29.60 8.85
N LYS A 18 -8.54 -28.89 9.31
CA LYS A 18 -9.94 -29.29 9.14
C LYS A 18 -10.36 -29.31 7.66
N ILE A 19 -9.88 -28.37 6.85
CA ILE A 19 -10.10 -28.35 5.41
C ILE A 19 -9.44 -29.56 4.76
N CYS A 20 -8.15 -29.83 5.03
CA CYS A 20 -7.45 -31.00 4.48
C CYS A 20 -8.15 -32.33 4.82
N LEU A 21 -8.64 -32.49 6.05
CA LEU A 21 -9.39 -33.68 6.46
C LEU A 21 -10.70 -33.85 5.70
N LYS A 22 -11.41 -32.76 5.40
CA LYS A 22 -12.66 -32.79 4.62
C LYS A 22 -12.42 -33.06 3.14
N GLU A 23 -11.32 -32.55 2.59
CA GLU A 23 -10.94 -32.72 1.20
C GLU A 23 -10.16 -34.03 0.94
N GLY A 24 -9.86 -34.81 1.99
CA GLY A 24 -9.13 -36.09 1.87
C GLY A 24 -7.65 -35.93 1.51
N ILE A 25 -7.04 -34.79 1.83
CA ILE A 25 -5.67 -34.44 1.44
C ILE A 25 -4.73 -34.62 2.64
N ILE A 26 -3.62 -35.35 2.44
CA ILE A 26 -2.62 -35.56 3.48
C ILE A 26 -1.52 -34.51 3.33
N VAL A 27 -1.43 -33.61 4.28
CA VAL A 27 -0.46 -32.50 4.28
C VAL A 27 0.42 -32.60 5.53
N ASP A 28 1.73 -32.44 5.35
CA ASP A 28 2.68 -32.42 6.47
C ASP A 28 2.32 -31.27 7.45
N PRO A 29 2.28 -31.53 8.78
CA PRO A 29 2.03 -30.51 9.79
C PRO A 29 2.91 -29.25 9.67
N LYS A 30 4.18 -29.40 9.29
CA LYS A 30 5.11 -28.27 9.07
C LYS A 30 4.67 -27.38 7.91
N VAL A 31 4.05 -27.94 6.88
CA VAL A 31 3.52 -27.19 5.74
C VAL A 31 2.36 -26.31 6.20
N LEU A 32 1.41 -26.88 6.94
CA LEU A 32 0.27 -26.15 7.49
C LEU A 32 0.71 -25.03 8.44
N GLN A 33 1.69 -25.32 9.31
CA GLN A 33 2.26 -24.34 10.23
C GLN A 33 2.92 -23.19 9.46
N THR A 34 3.70 -23.52 8.43
CA THR A 34 4.36 -22.51 7.59
C THR A 34 3.36 -21.59 6.89
N ILE A 35 2.25 -22.12 6.37
CA ILE A 35 1.20 -21.32 5.73
C ILE A 35 0.50 -20.42 6.76
N ALA A 36 0.16 -20.98 7.93
CA ALA A 36 -0.48 -20.23 9.01
C ALA A 36 0.39 -19.07 9.50
N ASP A 37 1.71 -19.27 9.61
CA ASP A 37 2.64 -18.20 10.02
C ASP A 37 2.86 -17.16 8.91
N ARG A 38 2.88 -17.57 7.63
CA ARG A 38 3.08 -16.67 6.48
C ARG A 38 1.88 -15.78 6.19
N CYS A 39 0.65 -16.23 6.47
CA CYS A 39 -0.55 -15.50 6.07
C CYS A 39 -0.83 -14.20 6.85
N LYS A 40 -0.11 -13.94 7.96
CA LYS A 40 -0.24 -12.73 8.80
C LYS A 40 -1.71 -12.38 9.12
N GLY A 41 -2.53 -13.39 9.42
CA GLY A 41 -3.95 -13.19 9.80
C GLY A 41 -4.96 -13.18 8.64
N ASP A 42 -4.52 -13.25 7.38
CA ASP A 42 -5.42 -13.37 6.22
C ASP A 42 -5.78 -14.84 5.93
N ILE A 43 -6.93 -15.27 6.45
CA ILE A 43 -7.47 -16.63 6.25
C ILE A 43 -7.65 -16.95 4.76
N ARG A 44 -8.09 -15.98 3.94
CA ARG A 44 -8.35 -16.22 2.51
C ARG A 44 -7.06 -16.52 1.77
N SER A 45 -6.02 -15.74 2.06
CA SER A 45 -4.69 -15.99 1.51
C SER A 45 -4.14 -17.35 1.95
N ALA A 46 -4.33 -17.73 3.22
CA ALA A 46 -3.91 -19.04 3.73
C ALA A 46 -4.59 -20.22 3.00
N VAL A 47 -5.91 -20.13 2.77
CA VAL A 47 -6.67 -21.16 2.05
C VAL A 47 -6.23 -21.26 0.59
N ASN A 48 -6.00 -20.13 -0.07
CA ASN A 48 -5.52 -20.12 -1.46
C ASN A 48 -4.11 -20.71 -1.59
N ASP A 49 -3.22 -20.42 -0.63
CA ASP A 49 -1.88 -20.98 -0.61
C ASP A 49 -1.91 -22.51 -0.38
N LEU A 50 -2.81 -22.98 0.51
CA LEU A 50 -3.07 -24.41 0.67
C LEU A 50 -3.60 -25.04 -0.62
N GLN A 51 -4.61 -24.43 -1.25
CA GLN A 51 -5.18 -24.92 -2.50
C GLN A 51 -4.11 -25.00 -3.60
N SER A 52 -3.28 -23.96 -3.75
CA SER A 52 -2.18 -23.90 -4.73
C SER A 52 -1.18 -25.05 -4.56
N LEU A 53 -0.92 -25.49 -3.33
CA LEU A 53 -0.05 -26.64 -3.07
C LEU A 53 -0.71 -27.98 -3.37
N CYS A 54 -2.03 -28.04 -3.19
CA CYS A 54 -2.83 -29.25 -3.30
C CYS A 54 -3.42 -29.48 -4.69
N VAL A 55 -3.23 -28.54 -5.64
CA VAL A 55 -3.66 -28.72 -7.04
C VAL A 55 -3.02 -30.01 -7.58
N ASP A 56 -3.89 -30.94 -7.99
CA ASP A 56 -3.56 -32.26 -8.54
C ASP A 56 -2.70 -33.18 -7.62
N LYS A 57 -2.72 -32.94 -6.30
CA LYS A 57 -1.96 -33.74 -5.33
C LYS A 57 -2.80 -34.19 -4.14
N THR A 58 -2.70 -35.47 -3.81
CA THR A 58 -3.32 -36.07 -2.60
C THR A 58 -2.37 -36.07 -1.40
N GLN A 59 -1.06 -35.91 -1.63
CA GLN A 59 -0.04 -35.82 -0.59
C GLN A 59 0.88 -34.61 -0.82
N VAL A 60 1.09 -33.81 0.23
CA VAL A 60 1.91 -32.59 0.19
C VAL A 60 2.99 -32.66 1.26
N ASP A 61 4.23 -32.84 0.81
CA ASP A 61 5.44 -32.86 1.65
C ASP A 61 6.10 -31.46 1.71
N VAL A 62 7.00 -31.26 2.68
CA VAL A 62 7.74 -30.02 2.96
C VAL A 62 8.46 -29.47 1.72
N LYS A 63 8.92 -30.35 0.81
CA LYS A 63 9.57 -29.94 -0.46
C LYS A 63 8.65 -29.11 -1.35
N SER A 64 7.33 -29.29 -1.25
CA SER A 64 6.33 -28.54 -2.02
C SER A 64 6.23 -27.08 -1.57
N LEU A 65 6.72 -26.73 -0.37
CA LEU A 65 6.79 -25.33 0.09
C LEU A 65 7.66 -24.45 -0.79
N SER A 66 8.58 -25.02 -1.58
CA SER A 66 9.39 -24.27 -2.55
C SER A 66 8.54 -23.61 -3.65
N VAL A 67 7.38 -24.19 -3.96
CA VAL A 67 6.41 -23.65 -4.93
C VAL A 67 5.68 -22.43 -4.36
N LEU A 68 5.46 -22.40 -3.04
CA LEU A 68 5.03 -21.19 -2.34
C LEU A 68 6.23 -20.25 -2.22
N GLY A 69 6.44 -19.45 -3.28
CA GLY A 69 7.38 -18.35 -3.26
C GLY A 69 7.25 -17.52 -1.97
N TYR A 70 8.37 -17.04 -1.44
CA TYR A 70 8.38 -16.19 -0.26
C TYR A 70 7.65 -14.88 -0.61
N ARG A 71 6.46 -14.65 -0.04
CA ARG A 71 5.69 -13.41 -0.22
C ARG A 71 5.91 -12.44 0.94
N ASP A 72 7.16 -12.17 1.31
CA ASP A 72 7.43 -11.11 2.29
C ASP A 72 7.75 -9.82 1.55
N ARG A 73 6.72 -9.28 0.87
CA ARG A 73 6.82 -8.05 0.06
C ARG A 73 7.48 -6.89 0.80
N GLU A 74 7.32 -6.83 2.13
CA GLU A 74 8.02 -5.86 2.98
C GLU A 74 9.52 -6.13 3.09
N LYS A 75 9.96 -7.37 3.31
CA LYS A 75 11.39 -7.67 3.32
C LYS A 75 12.01 -7.44 1.95
N ASP A 76 11.31 -7.83 0.89
CA ASP A 76 11.78 -7.64 -0.49
C ASP A 76 11.93 -6.15 -0.81
N ILE A 77 10.98 -5.32 -0.38
CA ILE A 77 11.06 -3.87 -0.61
C ILE A 77 12.14 -3.21 0.26
N PHE A 78 12.36 -3.66 1.50
CA PHE A 78 13.45 -3.14 2.33
C PHE A 78 14.83 -3.47 1.76
N ASN A 79 15.00 -4.68 1.22
CA ASN A 79 16.21 -5.07 0.51
C ASN A 79 16.39 -4.22 -0.76
N ALA A 80 15.30 -3.98 -1.49
CA ALA A 80 15.32 -3.11 -2.66
C ALA A 80 15.71 -1.66 -2.32
N LEU A 81 15.17 -1.09 -1.24
CA LEU A 81 15.54 0.24 -0.77
C LEU A 81 17.01 0.30 -0.37
N ARG A 82 17.51 -0.72 0.34
CA ARG A 82 18.93 -0.82 0.69
C ARG A 82 19.80 -0.80 -0.55
N GLU A 83 19.43 -1.58 -1.56
CA GLU A 83 20.16 -1.62 -2.83
C GLU A 83 20.18 -0.25 -3.52
N ILE A 84 19.03 0.42 -3.62
CA ILE A 84 18.91 1.75 -4.23
C ILE A 84 19.74 2.80 -3.47
N PHE A 85 19.65 2.82 -2.14
CA PHE A 85 20.27 3.87 -1.33
C PHE A 85 21.75 3.63 -1.05
N LYS A 86 22.21 2.38 -0.97
CA LYS A 86 23.60 2.06 -0.60
C LYS A 86 24.48 1.87 -1.83
N THR A 87 23.97 1.33 -2.94
CA THR A 87 24.76 1.07 -4.15
C THR A 87 24.89 2.34 -5.01
N ARG A 88 25.95 2.42 -5.83
CA ARG A 88 26.15 3.45 -6.87
C ARG A 88 26.14 2.90 -8.30
N ASN A 89 26.19 1.58 -8.44
CA ASN A 89 26.19 0.89 -9.71
C ASN A 89 24.75 0.68 -10.22
N ILE A 90 24.34 1.50 -11.18
CA ILE A 90 23.00 1.45 -11.79
C ILE A 90 22.68 0.07 -12.39
N LYS A 91 23.68 -0.58 -13.02
CA LYS A 91 23.48 -1.89 -13.65
C LYS A 91 23.18 -2.97 -12.61
N ALA A 92 23.95 -2.98 -11.51
CA ALA A 92 23.70 -3.89 -10.40
C ALA A 92 22.31 -3.69 -9.79
N ILE A 93 21.92 -2.43 -9.57
CA ILE A 93 20.58 -2.08 -9.07
C ILE A 93 19.48 -2.59 -10.02
N ARG A 94 19.65 -2.39 -11.34
CA ARG A 94 18.68 -2.84 -12.35
C ARG A 94 18.54 -4.37 -12.35
N ASP A 95 19.65 -5.09 -12.28
CA ASP A 95 19.65 -6.55 -12.31
C ASP A 95 19.05 -7.13 -11.01
N ASN A 96 19.41 -6.57 -9.85
CA ASN A 96 18.90 -6.99 -8.54
C ASN A 96 17.40 -6.71 -8.39
N LEU A 97 16.90 -5.62 -8.94
CA LEU A 97 15.49 -5.21 -8.83
C LEU A 97 14.60 -5.75 -9.95
N LYS A 98 15.15 -6.47 -10.93
CA LYS A 98 14.40 -7.00 -12.08
C LYS A 98 13.25 -7.92 -11.67
N ASN A 99 13.46 -8.71 -10.62
CA ASN A 99 12.50 -9.70 -10.12
C ASN A 99 11.69 -9.21 -8.90
N LEU A 100 11.79 -7.91 -8.55
CA LEU A 100 11.03 -7.38 -7.43
C LEU A 100 9.53 -7.34 -7.77
N ASP A 101 8.74 -8.15 -7.07
CA ASP A 101 7.28 -8.22 -7.21
C ASP A 101 6.57 -7.07 -6.46
N VAL A 102 6.92 -5.84 -6.85
CA VAL A 102 6.32 -4.60 -6.31
C VAL A 102 6.01 -3.63 -7.44
N ASP A 103 4.75 -3.20 -7.50
CA ASP A 103 4.29 -2.15 -8.41
C ASP A 103 5.19 -0.90 -8.29
N PRO A 104 5.78 -0.39 -9.39
CA PRO A 104 6.55 0.85 -9.39
C PRO A 104 5.86 2.03 -8.69
N LYS A 105 4.52 2.13 -8.79
CA LYS A 105 3.71 3.17 -8.14
C LYS A 105 3.66 3.05 -6.63
N LEU A 106 3.82 1.85 -6.09
CA LEU A 106 3.94 1.67 -4.64
C LEU A 106 5.37 1.96 -4.21
N ARG A 107 6.35 1.40 -4.93
CA ARG A 107 7.78 1.57 -4.64
C ARG A 107 8.21 3.04 -4.57
N ILE A 108 7.71 3.90 -5.46
CA ILE A 108 8.04 5.34 -5.42
C ILE A 108 7.65 5.99 -4.08
N LEU A 109 6.57 5.54 -3.45
CA LEU A 109 6.11 6.05 -2.15
C LEU A 109 7.03 5.59 -1.01
N TRP A 110 7.54 4.36 -1.10
CA TRP A 110 8.54 3.83 -0.17
C TRP A 110 9.84 4.59 -0.24
N ILE A 111 10.28 4.91 -1.45
CA ILE A 111 11.47 5.73 -1.64
C ILE A 111 11.23 7.15 -1.11
N ASN A 112 10.10 7.80 -1.45
CA ASN A 112 9.75 9.14 -0.96
C ASN A 112 9.78 9.25 0.57
N GLU A 113 9.21 8.27 1.27
CA GLU A 113 9.17 8.23 2.74
C GLU A 113 10.55 8.12 3.38
N ASN A 114 11.48 7.45 2.70
CA ASN A 114 12.79 7.11 3.26
C ASN A 114 13.94 7.97 2.73
N LEU A 115 13.76 8.64 1.59
CA LEU A 115 14.74 9.54 0.99
C LEU A 115 15.23 10.63 1.96
N PRO A 116 14.37 11.37 2.70
CA PRO A 116 14.83 12.39 3.65
C PRO A 116 15.44 11.80 4.93
N LYS A 117 15.21 10.50 5.21
CA LYS A 117 15.85 9.79 6.34
C LYS A 117 17.24 9.30 5.96
N GLU A 118 17.43 9.00 4.68
CA GLU A 118 18.69 8.54 4.15
C GLU A 118 19.62 9.70 3.77
N TYR A 119 19.14 10.68 3.00
CA TYR A 119 19.98 11.76 2.47
C TYR A 119 19.88 12.98 3.38
N ILE A 120 20.90 13.13 4.24
CA ILE A 120 20.98 14.20 5.24
C ILE A 120 21.50 15.50 4.60
N ASP A 121 22.38 15.42 3.59
CA ASP A 121 22.86 16.61 2.89
C ASP A 121 21.77 17.18 1.97
N SER A 122 21.61 18.50 2.00
CA SER A 122 20.57 19.19 1.24
C SER A 122 20.76 19.04 -0.27
N ASN A 123 22.00 19.07 -0.77
CA ASN A 123 22.26 18.97 -2.22
C ASN A 123 21.96 17.57 -2.74
N ASP A 124 22.36 16.53 -1.98
CA ASP A 124 22.06 15.14 -2.29
C ASP A 124 20.54 14.89 -2.26
N LEU A 125 19.85 15.45 -1.25
CA LEU A 125 18.40 15.34 -1.11
C LEU A 125 17.64 16.00 -2.27
N VAL A 126 18.04 17.22 -2.68
CA VAL A 126 17.44 17.93 -3.83
C VAL A 126 17.60 17.12 -5.11
N LYS A 127 18.80 16.59 -5.38
CA LYS A 127 19.05 15.75 -6.56
C LYS A 127 18.23 14.45 -6.50
N GLY A 128 18.11 13.85 -5.32
CA GLY A 128 17.30 12.65 -5.12
C GLY A 128 15.82 12.90 -5.43
N TYR A 129 15.26 14.01 -4.94
CA TYR A 129 13.87 14.39 -5.22
C TYR A 129 13.65 14.80 -6.68
N ASP A 130 14.63 15.43 -7.34
CA ASP A 130 14.54 15.74 -8.77
C ASP A 130 14.46 14.45 -9.61
N ALA A 131 15.28 13.44 -9.30
CA ALA A 131 15.18 12.12 -9.93
C ALA A 131 13.82 11.47 -9.65
N LEU A 132 13.36 11.48 -8.39
CA LEU A 132 12.08 10.89 -7.99
C LEU A 132 10.89 11.58 -8.70
N SER A 133 10.91 12.91 -8.79
CA SER A 133 9.90 13.72 -9.49
C SER A 133 9.83 13.38 -10.97
N LYS A 134 10.98 13.26 -11.64
CA LYS A 134 11.05 12.82 -13.04
C LYS A 134 10.46 11.43 -13.24
N ALA A 135 10.76 10.49 -12.34
CA ALA A 135 10.18 9.16 -12.38
C ALA A 135 8.64 9.18 -12.24
N ASP A 136 8.11 9.99 -11.32
CA ASP A 136 6.65 10.14 -11.14
C ASP A 136 5.95 10.64 -12.42
N ILE A 137 6.56 11.57 -13.16
CA ILE A 137 6.04 12.02 -14.47
C ILE A 137 5.87 10.83 -15.43
N PHE A 138 6.83 9.90 -15.50
CA PHE A 138 6.71 8.70 -16.33
C PHE A 138 5.63 7.74 -15.82
N LEU A 139 5.51 7.55 -14.51
CA LEU A 139 4.44 6.74 -13.91
C LEU A 139 3.05 7.34 -14.21
N GLY A 140 2.89 8.66 -14.10
CA GLY A 140 1.67 9.38 -14.43
C GLY A 140 1.33 9.28 -15.92
N ARG A 141 2.32 9.41 -16.81
CA ARG A 141 2.14 9.19 -18.26
C ARG A 141 1.71 7.76 -18.55
N THR A 142 2.29 6.78 -17.86
CA THR A 142 1.90 5.37 -17.98
C THR A 142 0.45 5.18 -17.60
N ALA A 143 0.02 5.71 -16.44
CA ALA A 143 -1.36 5.59 -15.98
C ALA A 143 -2.36 6.25 -16.95
N ARG A 144 -2.01 7.39 -17.54
CA ARG A 144 -2.89 8.10 -18.47
C ARG A 144 -2.99 7.42 -19.85
N ARG A 145 -1.88 6.89 -20.36
CA ARG A 145 -1.81 6.32 -21.73
C ARG A 145 -1.88 4.79 -21.77
N GLN A 146 -1.87 4.13 -20.61
CA GLN A 146 -1.79 2.67 -20.48
C GLN A 146 -0.56 2.06 -21.20
N ASN A 147 0.50 2.85 -21.40
CA ASN A 147 1.73 2.41 -22.04
C ASN A 147 2.75 1.98 -20.97
N TYR A 148 2.77 0.68 -20.66
CA TYR A 148 3.63 0.08 -19.65
C TYR A 148 5.11 0.01 -20.03
N ALA A 149 5.47 0.26 -21.30
CA ALA A 149 6.88 0.37 -21.68
C ALA A 149 7.59 1.54 -20.96
N LEU A 150 6.84 2.56 -20.51
CA LEU A 150 7.36 3.68 -19.75
C LEU A 150 7.79 3.31 -18.32
N TRP A 151 7.43 2.11 -17.82
CA TRP A 151 7.84 1.65 -16.50
C TRP A 151 9.34 1.40 -16.41
N SER A 152 9.98 0.92 -17.48
CA SER A 152 11.44 0.72 -17.49
C SER A 152 12.16 2.04 -17.27
N TYR A 153 11.76 3.09 -18.00
CA TYR A 153 12.29 4.44 -17.84
C TYR A 153 12.02 5.02 -16.44
N ALA A 154 10.80 4.86 -15.93
CA ALA A 154 10.47 5.30 -14.57
C ALA A 154 11.35 4.60 -13.53
N CYS A 155 11.54 3.28 -13.65
CA CYS A 155 12.37 2.50 -12.74
C CYS A 155 13.85 2.84 -12.85
N ASP A 156 14.38 3.06 -14.06
CA ASP A 156 15.77 3.44 -14.26
C ASP A 156 16.07 4.80 -13.62
N ILE A 157 15.19 5.79 -13.79
CA ILE A 157 15.32 7.11 -13.17
C ILE A 157 15.12 7.04 -11.65
N MET A 158 14.08 6.33 -11.20
CA MET A 158 13.76 6.18 -9.78
C MET A 158 14.88 5.48 -9.01
N ASN A 159 15.37 4.36 -9.52
CA ASN A 159 16.35 3.55 -8.82
C ASN A 159 17.77 4.08 -9.05
N GLY A 160 18.16 4.23 -10.32
CA GLY A 160 19.51 4.65 -10.70
C GLY A 160 19.76 6.13 -10.45
N GLY A 161 18.81 6.99 -10.79
CA GLY A 161 18.94 8.44 -10.59
C GLY A 161 19.15 8.81 -9.13
N ILE A 162 18.41 8.17 -8.22
CA ILE A 162 18.58 8.37 -6.77
C ILE A 162 19.91 7.81 -6.30
N ALA A 163 20.26 6.59 -6.67
CA ALA A 163 21.55 5.98 -6.31
C ALA A 163 22.76 6.85 -6.71
N THR A 164 22.67 7.54 -7.86
CA THR A 164 23.71 8.47 -8.32
C THR A 164 23.60 9.90 -7.78
N ALA A 165 22.48 10.27 -7.17
CA ALA A 165 22.27 11.61 -6.65
C ALA A 165 23.16 11.90 -5.43
N LYS A 166 23.48 10.87 -4.65
CA LYS A 166 24.30 10.99 -3.43
C LYS A 166 25.80 11.13 -3.70
N THR A 167 26.38 12.18 -3.13
CA THR A 167 27.84 12.37 -3.07
C THR A 167 28.43 11.73 -1.81
N HIS A 168 27.65 11.60 -0.74
CA HIS A 168 28.06 10.99 0.52
C HIS A 168 27.50 9.57 0.69
N ASN A 169 28.08 8.82 1.64
CA ASN A 169 27.51 7.57 2.13
C ASN A 169 26.90 7.83 3.50
N TYR A 170 25.64 7.44 3.67
CA TYR A 170 24.91 7.65 4.92
C TYR A 170 24.75 6.33 5.69
N PRO A 171 25.04 6.30 7.00
CA PRO A 171 24.67 5.19 7.85
C PRO A 171 23.16 5.28 8.12
N ASN A 172 22.43 4.25 7.70
CA ASN A 172 21.01 4.09 8.02
C ASN A 172 20.69 2.61 7.93
N ASP A 173 20.03 2.12 8.98
CA ASP A 173 19.80 0.70 9.19
C ASP A 173 18.32 0.31 9.03
N SER A 174 17.42 1.30 9.03
CA SER A 174 15.98 1.07 9.04
C SER A 174 15.24 1.89 7.99
N TYR A 175 14.20 1.28 7.44
CA TYR A 175 13.28 1.91 6.50
C TYR A 175 11.86 1.81 7.05
N SER A 176 11.06 2.86 6.84
CA SER A 176 9.67 2.94 7.29
C SER A 176 8.68 2.72 6.16
N PHE A 177 7.51 2.20 6.51
CA PHE A 177 6.37 2.12 5.61
C PHE A 177 5.86 3.53 5.21
N PRO A 178 5.39 3.76 3.97
CA PRO A 178 4.89 5.05 3.51
C PRO A 178 3.73 5.56 4.35
N THR A 179 3.93 6.69 5.02
CA THR A 179 2.88 7.35 5.81
C THR A 179 1.69 7.73 4.94
N TRP A 180 1.94 8.18 3.72
CA TRP A 180 0.92 8.55 2.73
C TRP A 180 -0.09 7.42 2.47
N LEU A 181 0.34 6.16 2.39
CA LEU A 181 -0.57 5.02 2.18
C LEU A 181 -1.50 4.82 3.38
N ARG A 182 -0.96 5.00 4.60
CA ARG A 182 -1.74 4.93 5.84
C ARG A 182 -2.73 6.09 5.94
N GLU A 183 -2.30 7.29 5.60
CA GLU A 183 -3.12 8.51 5.65
C GLU A 183 -4.21 8.53 4.60
N LYS A 184 -3.93 8.03 3.39
CA LYS A 184 -4.90 8.00 2.29
C LYS A 184 -6.18 7.24 2.67
N LYS A 185 -6.07 6.20 3.50
CA LYS A 185 -7.23 5.48 4.04
C LYS A 185 -8.13 6.41 4.87
N ASN A 186 -7.52 7.20 5.77
CA ASN A 186 -8.26 8.14 6.62
C ASN A 186 -8.83 9.31 5.81
N VAL A 187 -8.05 9.85 4.86
CA VAL A 187 -8.49 10.91 3.96
C VAL A 187 -9.66 10.45 3.11
N LYS A 188 -9.67 9.20 2.64
CA LYS A 188 -10.79 8.64 1.87
C LYS A 188 -12.07 8.58 2.69
N VAL A 189 -12.02 8.02 3.91
CA VAL A 189 -13.18 7.99 4.82
C VAL A 189 -13.73 9.39 5.08
N ASN A 190 -12.86 10.35 5.40
CA ASN A 190 -13.28 11.74 5.63
C ASN A 190 -13.83 12.40 4.36
N SER A 191 -13.31 12.06 3.19
CA SER A 191 -13.78 12.60 1.92
C SER A 191 -15.14 12.02 1.55
N ASP A 192 -15.37 10.73 1.80
CA ASP A 192 -16.65 10.08 1.53
C ASP A 192 -17.76 10.66 2.41
N VAL A 193 -17.51 10.85 3.71
CA VAL A 193 -18.45 11.53 4.62
C VAL A 193 -18.73 12.96 4.16
N ARG A 194 -17.67 13.70 3.79
CA ARG A 194 -17.82 15.07 3.31
C ARG A 194 -18.65 15.13 2.02
N ASP A 195 -18.40 14.23 1.09
CA ASP A 195 -19.09 14.20 -0.20
C ASP A 195 -20.57 13.83 -0.02
N LEU A 196 -20.92 12.94 0.92
CA LEU A 196 -22.32 12.67 1.32
C LEU A 196 -23.02 13.90 1.91
N ILE A 197 -22.34 14.67 2.77
CA ILE A 197 -22.89 15.92 3.33
C ILE A 197 -23.11 16.94 2.20
N ILE A 198 -22.15 17.08 1.30
CA ILE A 198 -22.23 18.00 0.15
C ILE A 198 -23.41 17.60 -0.75
N GLU A 199 -23.63 16.31 -0.98
CA GLU A 199 -24.74 15.80 -1.79
C GLU A 199 -26.10 16.21 -1.19
N LYS A 200 -26.27 16.02 0.12
CA LYS A 200 -27.48 16.43 0.86
C LYS A 200 -27.70 17.94 0.77
N ILE A 201 -26.65 18.75 0.94
CA ILE A 201 -26.73 20.21 0.79
C ILE A 201 -27.05 20.61 -0.65
N SER A 202 -26.42 19.97 -1.65
CA SER A 202 -26.61 20.29 -3.06
C SER A 202 -28.04 20.02 -3.53
N ASN A 203 -28.64 18.90 -3.09
CA ASN A 203 -29.99 18.51 -3.48
C ASN A 203 -31.04 19.52 -3.01
N VAL A 204 -30.94 19.98 -1.76
CA VAL A 204 -31.88 20.96 -1.19
C VAL A 204 -31.63 22.38 -1.68
N SER A 205 -30.37 22.73 -1.98
CA SER A 205 -30.02 24.07 -2.47
C SER A 205 -30.05 24.20 -3.99
N HIS A 206 -30.42 23.14 -4.72
CA HIS A 206 -30.44 23.06 -6.18
C HIS A 206 -29.14 23.56 -6.85
N ASN A 207 -28.00 23.27 -6.22
CA ASN A 207 -26.66 23.62 -6.73
C ASN A 207 -25.89 22.36 -7.12
N SER A 208 -24.85 22.51 -7.96
CA SER A 208 -23.93 21.39 -8.21
C SER A 208 -23.10 21.07 -6.97
N SER A 209 -22.73 19.80 -6.77
CA SER A 209 -21.89 19.36 -5.65
C SER A 209 -20.56 20.12 -5.60
N LYS A 210 -19.98 20.47 -6.75
CA LYS A 210 -18.78 21.30 -6.83
C LYS A 210 -19.01 22.70 -6.26
N LYS A 211 -20.11 23.37 -6.62
CA LYS A 211 -20.46 24.70 -6.12
C LYS A 211 -20.78 24.66 -4.63
N SER A 212 -21.54 23.67 -4.17
CA SER A 212 -21.84 23.46 -2.75
C SER A 212 -20.59 23.19 -1.91
N LYS A 213 -19.63 22.42 -2.44
CA LYS A 213 -18.36 22.13 -1.77
C LYS A 213 -17.48 23.37 -1.58
N VAL A 214 -17.36 24.19 -2.62
CA VAL A 214 -16.47 25.37 -2.60
C VAL A 214 -17.09 26.51 -1.80
N PHE A 215 -18.39 26.75 -1.99
CA PHE A 215 -19.06 27.92 -1.44
C PHE A 215 -19.81 27.60 -0.15
N LEU A 216 -20.79 26.68 -0.20
CA LEU A 216 -21.71 26.45 0.92
C LEU A 216 -21.06 25.76 2.11
N LEU A 217 -20.20 24.77 1.88
CA LEU A 217 -19.61 23.97 2.96
C LEU A 217 -18.87 24.83 3.99
N THR A 218 -18.14 25.86 3.54
CA THR A 218 -17.39 26.76 4.42
C THR A 218 -18.32 27.57 5.33
N TYR A 219 -19.39 28.15 4.77
CA TYR A 219 -20.39 28.88 5.56
C TYR A 219 -21.13 27.97 6.53
N PHE A 220 -21.58 26.80 6.06
CA PHE A 220 -22.23 25.81 6.91
C PHE A 220 -21.34 25.38 8.07
N THR A 221 -20.04 25.13 7.82
CA THR A 221 -19.09 24.76 8.87
C THR A 221 -18.93 25.87 9.91
N ASN A 222 -18.85 27.13 9.48
CA ASN A 222 -18.73 28.26 10.39
C ASN A 222 -20.02 28.46 11.22
N MET A 223 -21.19 28.39 10.58
CA MET A 223 -22.48 28.53 11.26
C MET A 223 -22.73 27.39 12.24
N PHE A 224 -22.38 26.14 11.89
CA PHE A 224 -22.52 24.99 12.79
C PHE A 224 -21.65 25.10 14.05
N ARG A 225 -20.48 25.77 13.95
CA ARG A 225 -19.59 25.96 15.10
C ARG A 225 -20.03 27.09 16.02
N ASN A 226 -20.64 28.14 15.46
CA ASN A 226 -20.97 29.35 16.21
C ASN A 226 -22.43 29.42 16.67
N ASP A 227 -23.34 28.67 16.03
CA ASP A 227 -24.77 28.65 16.33
C ASP A 227 -25.26 27.22 16.50
N THR A 228 -25.44 26.80 17.76
CA THR A 228 -25.92 25.48 18.13
C THR A 228 -27.37 25.24 17.71
N TYR A 229 -28.23 26.27 17.74
CA TYR A 229 -29.62 26.15 17.31
C TYR A 229 -29.70 25.91 15.80
N PHE A 230 -28.93 26.68 15.02
CA PHE A 230 -28.81 26.47 13.58
C PHE A 230 -28.30 25.06 13.26
N ALA A 231 -27.27 24.59 13.98
CA ALA A 231 -26.71 23.26 13.79
C ALA A 231 -27.75 22.15 14.00
N ILE A 232 -28.54 22.21 15.09
CA ILE A 232 -29.59 21.22 15.38
C ILE A 232 -30.69 21.26 14.31
N LYS A 233 -31.16 22.47 13.95
CA LYS A 233 -32.20 22.66 12.93
C LYS A 233 -31.78 22.09 11.57
N MET A 234 -30.56 22.41 11.15
CA MET A 234 -30.04 21.95 9.86
C MET A 234 -29.68 20.47 9.88
N LYS A 235 -29.15 19.93 10.99
CA LYS A 235 -28.94 18.48 11.15
C LYS A 235 -30.23 17.70 10.86
N ASN A 236 -31.35 18.14 11.44
CA ASN A 236 -32.65 17.49 11.23
C ASN A 236 -33.18 17.71 9.80
N LYS A 237 -33.02 18.93 9.25
CA LYS A 237 -33.51 19.27 7.91
C LYS A 237 -32.80 18.50 6.79
N PHE A 238 -31.48 18.32 6.91
CA PHE A 238 -30.66 17.62 5.91
C PHE A 238 -30.45 16.14 6.24
N ASP A 239 -30.95 15.66 7.39
CA ASP A 239 -30.69 14.33 7.92
C ASP A 239 -29.19 14.01 7.95
N PHE A 240 -28.38 14.86 8.58
CA PHE A 240 -26.96 14.55 8.80
C PHE A 240 -26.84 13.51 9.93
N SER A 241 -26.97 12.24 9.55
CA SER A 241 -26.80 11.04 10.37
C SER A 241 -25.33 10.68 10.56
#